data_AF-A0A399J0X2-F1
#
_entry.id   AF-A0A399J0X2-F1
#
_cell.length_a   1.000
_cell.length_b   1.000
_cell.length_c   1.000
_cell.angle_alpha   90.00
_cell.angle_beta   90.00
_cell.angle_gamma   90.00
#
_symmetry.space_group_name_H-M   'P 1'
#
loop_
_entity.id
_entity.type
_entity.pdbx_description
1 polymer ?
#
loop_
_entity_poly.entity_id
_entity_poly.type
_entity_poly.pdbx_seq_one_letter_code
_entity_poly.pdbx_strand_id
1 'polypeptide(L)'
;MTDVILIGGGHSHALVLAQQARNPAQRLRLTLIDPFRRATYSGMVPGYLAGHYARRDLQIDLARLAARAQASFVQGHVSAIDPVAKRLSLILADGSRQQLPYDIAAFDIGQDHRPVGGMPPGDLRPVKPFDALCDAWDAFVSRPGPRRLCVLGAGAAGCELALAAAHRLGRHGQISLADRADRIVPTHGKALRHKLEHALSRAGIKLCLGSTGMDDVDLVIAATGGRPHAWLRRSGLCGPDGIPVMPTLLLRDHPDLFASGDCADFTQRPLAKAGVYAVRQAPILAENLRRHAMGRPLRPYRPQHDHLKLLSLGDHRAIADWHGLTASGRLPWLLKDHIDRAFMAQFPTA
;
A
#
# COMPACT_ATOMS: atom_id res chain seq x y z
N MET A 1 25.88 -19.87 2.33
CA MET A 1 24.76 -19.06 2.85
C MET A 1 24.30 -18.19 1.71
N THR A 2 23.01 -18.07 1.45
CA THR A 2 22.47 -17.37 0.27
C THR A 2 22.11 -15.93 0.63
N ASP A 3 22.61 -14.96 -0.13
CA ASP A 3 22.32 -13.54 0.03
C ASP A 3 20.97 -13.16 -0.58
N VAL A 4 20.01 -12.87 0.29
CA VAL A 4 18.65 -12.47 -0.11
C VAL A 4 18.43 -11.01 0.22
N ILE A 5 18.19 -10.21 -0.82
CA ILE A 5 17.88 -8.79 -0.67
C ILE A 5 16.36 -8.58 -0.77
N LEU A 6 15.78 -8.03 0.29
CA LEU A 6 14.39 -7.59 0.35
C LEU A 6 14.37 -6.09 0.01
N ILE A 7 13.86 -5.73 -1.16
CA ILE A 7 13.78 -4.36 -1.66
C ILE A 7 12.38 -3.81 -1.32
N GLY A 8 12.33 -2.85 -0.40
CA GLY A 8 11.11 -2.27 0.16
C GLY A 8 10.58 -3.01 1.38
N GLY A 9 10.19 -2.27 2.42
CA GLY A 9 9.57 -2.76 3.64
C GLY A 9 8.05 -2.85 3.57
N GLY A 10 7.50 -3.25 2.43
CA GLY A 10 6.06 -3.45 2.26
C GLY A 10 5.50 -4.60 3.11
N HIS A 11 4.17 -4.80 3.01
CA HIS A 11 3.45 -5.77 3.84
C HIS A 11 3.97 -7.19 3.69
N SER A 12 4.35 -7.60 2.49
CA SER A 12 4.85 -8.95 2.23
C SER A 12 6.22 -9.15 2.87
N HIS A 13 7.15 -8.22 2.68
CA HIS A 13 8.48 -8.30 3.29
C HIS A 13 8.47 -8.14 4.81
N ALA A 14 7.61 -7.26 5.35
CA ALA A 14 7.44 -7.15 6.80
C ALA A 14 7.01 -8.51 7.40
N LEU A 15 6.05 -9.19 6.76
CA LEU A 15 5.62 -10.53 7.18
C LEU A 15 6.71 -11.59 6.98
N VAL A 16 7.50 -11.54 5.90
CA VAL A 16 8.67 -12.43 5.70
C VAL A 16 9.64 -12.28 6.87
N LEU A 17 9.98 -11.05 7.26
CA LEU A 17 10.87 -10.77 8.40
C LEU A 17 10.24 -11.23 9.72
N ALA A 18 8.95 -10.97 9.95
CA ALA A 18 8.25 -11.44 11.15
C ALA A 18 8.16 -12.98 11.25
N GLN A 19 8.10 -13.67 10.11
CA GLN A 19 8.21 -15.14 10.06
C GLN A 19 9.64 -15.60 10.33
N GLN A 20 10.65 -14.94 9.75
CA GLN A 20 12.06 -15.24 10.00
C GLN A 20 12.44 -15.05 11.47
N ALA A 21 11.95 -13.98 12.12
CA ALA A 21 12.17 -13.74 13.54
C ALA A 21 11.60 -14.84 14.44
N ARG A 22 10.49 -15.47 14.03
CA ARG A 22 9.86 -16.59 14.76
C ARG A 22 10.51 -17.93 14.45
N ASN A 23 10.93 -18.15 13.21
CA ASN A 23 11.55 -19.39 12.75
C ASN A 23 12.70 -19.08 11.78
N PRO A 24 13.92 -18.85 12.31
CA PRO A 24 15.07 -18.46 11.50
C PRO A 24 15.48 -19.57 10.52
N ALA A 25 15.51 -19.24 9.23
CA ALA A 25 16.11 -20.11 8.21
C ALA A 25 17.64 -20.03 8.25
N GLN A 26 18.29 -21.12 8.64
CA GLN A 26 19.76 -21.20 8.83
C GLN A 26 20.59 -20.96 7.55
N ARG A 27 19.99 -20.98 6.35
CA ARG A 27 20.72 -20.85 5.06
C ARG A 27 20.60 -19.49 4.40
N LEU A 28 19.79 -18.57 4.92
CA LEU A 28 19.54 -17.26 4.31
C LEU A 28 20.23 -16.15 5.10
N ARG A 29 20.96 -15.27 4.40
CA ARG A 29 21.39 -13.97 4.93
C ARG A 29 20.47 -12.90 4.35
N LEU A 30 19.59 -12.35 5.18
CA LEU A 30 18.60 -11.37 4.76
C LEU A 30 19.14 -9.95 4.92
N THR A 31 18.91 -9.12 3.91
CA THR A 31 19.11 -7.66 3.98
C THR A 31 17.84 -6.96 3.52
N LEU A 32 17.24 -6.13 4.37
CA LEU A 32 16.14 -5.23 4.01
C LEU A 32 16.70 -3.87 3.58
N ILE A 33 16.21 -3.38 2.45
CA ILE A 33 16.55 -2.06 1.91
C ILE A 33 15.27 -1.24 1.80
N ASP A 34 15.19 -0.12 2.51
CA ASP A 34 14.05 0.80 2.41
C ASP A 34 14.50 2.25 2.58
N PRO A 35 13.93 3.21 1.82
CA PRO A 35 14.25 4.63 2.00
C PRO A 35 13.91 5.14 3.40
N PHE A 36 12.95 4.52 4.07
CA PHE A 36 12.43 4.94 5.36
C PHE A 36 12.76 3.90 6.44
N ARG A 37 13.04 4.39 7.66
CA ARG A 37 13.18 3.53 8.84
C ARG A 37 11.86 2.89 9.27
N ARG A 38 10.73 3.46 8.84
CA ARG A 38 9.38 3.05 9.23
C ARG A 38 8.51 2.85 7.99
N ALA A 39 7.64 1.85 8.04
CA ALA A 39 6.60 1.62 7.03
C ALA A 39 5.22 1.87 7.62
N THR A 40 4.39 2.63 6.89
CA THR A 40 3.00 2.88 7.29
C THR A 40 2.06 1.80 6.74
N TYR A 41 1.26 1.21 7.63
CA TYR A 41 0.21 0.26 7.33
C TYR A 41 -0.99 0.96 6.69
N SER A 42 -1.18 0.74 5.39
CA SER A 42 -2.18 1.46 4.60
C SER A 42 -3.62 1.19 5.04
N GLY A 43 -3.90 0.01 5.60
CA GLY A 43 -5.23 -0.38 6.07
C GLY A 43 -5.79 0.52 7.17
N MET A 44 -4.91 1.15 7.96
CA MET A 44 -5.27 2.04 9.07
C MET A 44 -5.27 3.52 8.70
N VAL A 45 -4.79 3.91 7.51
CA VAL A 45 -4.67 5.31 7.09
C VAL A 45 -6.03 6.05 7.13
N PRO A 46 -7.15 5.50 6.64
CA PRO A 46 -8.44 6.17 6.78
C PRO A 46 -8.86 6.41 8.23
N GLY A 47 -8.57 5.45 9.14
CA GLY A 47 -8.85 5.63 10.57
C GLY A 47 -7.93 6.66 11.23
N TYR A 48 -6.67 6.76 10.79
CA TYR A 48 -5.77 7.84 11.20
C TYR A 48 -6.32 9.21 10.79
N LEU A 49 -6.72 9.37 9.52
CA LEU A 49 -7.30 10.63 9.04
C LEU A 49 -8.56 11.03 9.81
N ALA A 50 -9.40 10.05 10.15
CA ALA A 50 -10.59 10.24 10.98
C ALA A 50 -10.26 10.60 12.45
N GLY A 51 -9.03 10.35 12.91
CA GLY A 51 -8.58 10.58 14.29
C GLY A 51 -8.82 9.41 15.25
N HIS A 52 -9.02 8.20 14.74
CA HIS A 52 -9.24 6.99 15.54
C HIS A 52 -7.94 6.35 16.06
N TYR A 53 -6.82 6.67 15.41
CA TYR A 53 -5.50 6.09 15.70
C TYR A 53 -4.47 7.19 15.88
N ALA A 54 -3.48 6.96 16.73
CA ALA A 54 -2.28 7.78 16.78
C ALA A 54 -1.31 7.38 15.68
N ARG A 55 -0.41 8.28 15.26
CA ARG A 55 0.56 8.05 14.18
C ARG A 55 1.39 6.77 14.35
N ARG A 56 1.79 6.48 15.58
CA ARG A 56 2.58 5.29 15.96
C ARG A 56 1.82 3.97 15.78
N ASP A 57 0.49 3.98 15.84
CA ASP A 57 -0.33 2.77 15.80
C ASP A 57 -0.35 2.12 14.41
N LEU A 58 -0.02 2.89 13.36
CA LEU A 58 0.04 2.46 11.97
C LEU A 58 1.48 2.33 11.45
N GLN A 59 2.51 2.55 12.28
CA GLN A 59 3.91 2.51 11.84
C GLN A 59 4.65 1.25 12.32
N ILE A 60 5.20 0.51 11.37
CA ILE A 60 6.11 -0.61 11.60
C ILE A 60 7.54 -0.05 11.66
N ASP A 61 8.28 -0.32 12.73
CA ASP A 61 9.72 -0.03 12.81
C ASP A 61 10.50 -1.12 12.04
N LEU A 62 10.88 -0.80 10.80
CA LEU A 62 11.55 -1.74 9.89
C LEU A 62 12.95 -2.13 10.40
N ALA A 63 13.68 -1.18 10.99
CA ALA A 63 15.00 -1.45 11.53
C ALA A 63 14.93 -2.41 12.73
N ARG A 64 13.98 -2.20 13.66
CA ARG A 64 13.75 -3.09 14.79
C ARG A 64 13.20 -4.45 14.34
N LEU A 65 12.36 -4.48 13.30
CA LEU A 65 11.85 -5.73 12.72
C LEU A 65 12.98 -6.53 12.05
N ALA A 66 13.85 -5.89 11.27
CA ALA A 66 15.02 -6.52 10.68
C ALA A 66 15.96 -7.08 11.75
N ALA A 67 16.22 -6.31 12.81
CA ALA A 67 17.03 -6.78 13.95
C ALA A 67 16.43 -8.02 14.63
N ARG A 68 15.11 -8.04 14.88
CA ARG A 68 14.40 -9.23 15.41
C ARG A 68 14.51 -10.44 14.49
N ALA A 69 14.58 -10.21 13.18
CA ALA A 69 14.75 -11.25 12.16
C ALA A 69 16.22 -11.67 11.93
N GLN A 70 17.17 -11.10 12.68
CA GLN A 70 18.61 -11.25 12.45
C GLN A 70 19.02 -10.87 11.01
N ALA A 71 18.30 -9.90 10.43
CA ALA A 71 18.54 -9.36 9.10
C ALA A 71 19.31 -8.03 9.19
N SER A 72 20.09 -7.72 8.15
CA SER A 72 20.67 -6.39 8.00
C SER A 72 19.59 -5.40 7.53
N PHE A 73 19.67 -4.14 7.96
CA PHE A 73 18.83 -3.06 7.47
C PHE A 73 19.70 -1.98 6.84
N VAL A 74 19.41 -1.63 5.59
CA VAL A 74 20.07 -0.56 4.84
C VAL A 74 19.05 0.53 4.56
N GLN A 75 19.23 1.70 5.18
CA GLN A 75 18.38 2.84 4.89
C GLN A 75 18.83 3.53 3.61
N GLY A 76 18.07 3.34 2.55
CA GLY A 76 18.39 3.82 1.20
C GLY A 76 17.40 3.28 0.18
N HIS A 77 17.47 3.76 -1.05
CA HIS A 77 16.63 3.26 -2.13
C HIS A 77 17.45 2.68 -3.27
N VAL A 78 16.91 1.63 -3.88
CA VAL A 78 17.44 1.06 -5.12
C VAL A 78 17.13 2.01 -6.28
N SER A 79 18.15 2.35 -7.06
CA SER A 79 18.06 3.26 -8.21
C SER A 79 18.27 2.55 -9.55
N ALA A 80 18.90 1.37 -9.54
CA ALA A 80 19.03 0.49 -10.70
C ALA A 80 19.32 -0.95 -10.26
N ILE A 81 19.09 -1.90 -11.17
CA ILE A 81 19.41 -3.32 -11.00
C ILE A 81 20.02 -3.85 -12.28
N ASP A 82 21.12 -4.59 -12.15
CA ASP A 82 21.71 -5.39 -13.20
C ASP A 82 21.41 -6.88 -12.91
N PRO A 83 20.46 -7.50 -13.64
CA PRO A 83 20.09 -8.89 -13.42
C PRO A 83 21.13 -9.88 -13.93
N VAL A 84 22.05 -9.46 -14.81
CA VAL A 84 23.11 -10.32 -15.36
C VAL A 84 24.28 -10.36 -14.40
N ALA A 85 24.76 -9.19 -13.96
CA ALA A 85 25.83 -9.08 -12.98
C ALA A 85 25.36 -9.34 -11.53
N LYS A 86 24.05 -9.49 -11.31
CA LYS A 86 23.39 -9.66 -10.01
C LYS A 86 23.78 -8.58 -9.01
N ARG A 87 23.61 -7.32 -9.41
CA ARG A 87 23.97 -6.15 -8.60
C ARG A 87 22.86 -5.12 -8.53
N LEU A 88 22.66 -4.56 -7.34
CA LEU A 88 21.78 -3.43 -7.09
C LEU A 88 22.63 -2.16 -6.97
N SER A 89 22.18 -1.08 -7.60
CA SER A 89 22.71 0.27 -7.36
C SER A 89 21.80 0.98 -6.38
N LEU A 90 22.41 1.56 -5.34
CA LEU A 90 21.72 2.16 -4.20
C LEU A 90 22.12 3.62 -4.06
N ILE A 91 21.18 4.41 -3.54
CA ILE A 91 21.44 5.73 -2.98
C ILE A 91 21.03 5.65 -1.51
N LEU A 92 22.02 5.77 -0.62
CA LEU A 92 21.82 5.69 0.83
C LEU A 92 21.19 6.99 1.36
N ALA A 93 20.74 6.96 2.61
CA ALA A 93 20.10 8.11 3.26
C ALA A 93 21.00 9.36 3.33
N ASP A 94 22.33 9.19 3.35
CA ASP A 94 23.32 10.27 3.32
C ASP A 94 23.65 10.76 1.89
N GLY A 95 22.98 10.21 0.88
CA GLY A 95 23.19 10.54 -0.54
C GLY A 95 24.35 9.79 -1.19
N SER A 96 25.13 9.00 -0.43
CA SER A 96 26.20 8.19 -0.99
C SER A 96 25.66 7.08 -1.89
N ARG A 97 26.47 6.67 -2.87
CA ARG A 97 26.13 5.61 -3.82
C ARG A 97 26.87 4.34 -3.47
N GLN A 98 26.15 3.23 -3.46
CA GLN A 98 26.70 1.92 -3.19
C GLN A 98 26.21 0.91 -4.22
N GLN A 99 27.02 -0.11 -4.50
CA GLN A 99 26.55 -1.33 -5.16
C GLN A 99 26.50 -2.48 -4.17
N LEU A 100 25.43 -3.28 -4.26
CA LEU A 100 25.26 -4.46 -3.43
C LEU A 100 25.02 -5.70 -4.31
N PRO A 101 25.84 -6.76 -4.20
CA PRO A 101 25.57 -8.01 -4.87
C PRO A 101 24.40 -8.75 -4.21
N TYR A 102 23.77 -9.66 -4.94
CA TYR A 102 22.74 -10.54 -4.40
C TYR A 102 22.79 -11.92 -5.05
N ASP A 103 22.36 -12.95 -4.31
CA ASP A 103 22.03 -14.24 -4.93
C ASP A 103 20.58 -14.25 -5.37
N ILE A 104 19.70 -13.71 -4.52
CA ILE A 104 18.25 -13.56 -4.73
C ILE A 104 17.83 -12.13 -4.35
N ALA A 105 16.95 -11.51 -5.13
CA ALA A 105 16.30 -10.26 -4.73
C ALA A 105 14.78 -10.35 -4.84
N ALA A 106 14.08 -9.72 -3.91
CA ALA A 106 12.62 -9.64 -3.91
C ALA A 106 12.16 -8.18 -3.84
N PHE A 107 11.12 -7.82 -4.60
CA PHE A 107 10.51 -6.50 -4.61
C PHE A 107 9.18 -6.47 -3.83
N ASP A 108 9.04 -5.52 -2.93
CA ASP A 108 7.80 -5.16 -2.24
C ASP A 108 7.79 -3.65 -1.93
N ILE A 109 7.94 -2.84 -2.99
CA ILE A 109 8.07 -1.38 -2.93
C ILE A 109 6.77 -0.63 -3.25
N GLY A 110 5.67 -1.38 -3.42
CA GLY A 110 4.39 -0.85 -3.88
C GLY A 110 4.46 -0.14 -5.24
N GLN A 111 3.61 0.87 -5.42
CA GLN A 111 3.57 1.69 -6.64
C GLN A 111 3.83 3.15 -6.31
N ASP A 112 4.41 3.84 -7.29
CA ASP A 112 4.49 5.30 -7.31
C ASP A 112 3.13 5.87 -7.73
N HIS A 113 2.92 7.16 -7.48
CA HIS A 113 1.69 7.86 -7.86
C HIS A 113 1.65 8.17 -9.36
N ARG A 114 0.43 8.24 -9.90
CA ARG A 114 0.19 8.77 -11.24
C ARG A 114 0.16 10.30 -11.18
N PRO A 115 0.95 11.01 -12.00
CA PRO A 115 0.85 12.46 -12.10
C PRO A 115 -0.56 12.85 -12.49
N VAL A 116 -1.09 13.86 -11.82
CA VAL A 116 -2.39 14.45 -12.15
C VAL A 116 -2.10 15.70 -12.97
N GLY A 117 -2.34 15.63 -14.29
CA GLY A 117 -2.25 16.80 -15.17
C GLY A 117 -3.43 17.75 -14.97
N GLY A 118 -3.24 19.04 -15.26
CA GLY A 118 -4.26 20.07 -15.06
C GLY A 118 -4.51 20.33 -13.57
N MET A 119 -3.46 20.76 -12.86
CA MET A 119 -3.51 20.97 -11.41
C MET A 119 -4.63 21.96 -11.03
N PRO A 120 -5.53 21.58 -10.11
CA PRO A 120 -6.43 22.54 -9.50
C PRO A 120 -5.62 23.56 -8.67
N PRO A 121 -6.17 24.77 -8.39
CA PRO A 121 -5.65 25.62 -7.33
C PRO A 121 -5.70 24.84 -6.00
N GLY A 122 -4.55 24.66 -5.33
CA GLY A 122 -4.43 23.92 -4.07
C GLY A 122 -3.14 23.10 -3.96
N ASP A 123 -2.78 22.71 -2.73
CA ASP A 123 -1.62 21.86 -2.48
C ASP A 123 -1.96 20.39 -2.80
N LEU A 124 -1.34 19.80 -3.83
CA LEU A 124 -1.62 18.42 -4.24
C LEU A 124 -0.73 17.44 -3.48
N ARG A 125 -1.38 16.47 -2.81
CA ARG A 125 -0.73 15.42 -2.04
C ARG A 125 -1.18 14.04 -2.53
N PRO A 126 -0.30 13.24 -3.16
CA PRO A 126 -0.65 11.87 -3.50
C PRO A 126 -0.83 11.03 -2.22
N VAL A 127 -1.67 9.99 -2.30
CA VAL A 127 -1.88 9.09 -1.16
C VAL A 127 -0.60 8.34 -0.76
N LYS A 128 0.26 8.04 -1.73
CA LYS A 128 1.56 7.40 -1.52
C LYS A 128 2.68 8.41 -1.83
N PRO A 129 3.73 8.52 -1.00
CA PRO A 129 3.96 7.76 0.24
C PRO A 129 3.02 8.19 1.38
N PHE A 130 2.52 7.23 2.15
CA PHE A 130 1.51 7.46 3.19
C PHE A 130 1.99 8.40 4.31
N ASP A 131 3.29 8.41 4.58
CA ASP A 131 3.84 9.27 5.63
C ASP A 131 3.70 10.75 5.26
N ALA A 132 4.08 11.12 4.04
CA ALA A 132 3.91 12.49 3.55
C ALA A 132 2.44 12.92 3.49
N LEU A 133 1.52 11.99 3.18
CA LEU A 133 0.07 12.26 3.27
C LEU A 133 -0.35 12.58 4.70
N CYS A 134 0.09 11.78 5.68
CA CYS A 134 -0.26 11.99 7.08
C CYS A 134 0.28 13.33 7.60
N ASP A 135 1.52 13.67 7.26
CA ASP A 135 2.13 14.94 7.68
C ASP A 135 1.38 16.15 7.07
N ALA A 136 1.02 16.06 5.78
CA ALA A 136 0.20 17.08 5.13
C ALA A 136 -1.21 17.17 5.71
N TRP A 137 -1.80 16.03 6.09
CA TRP A 137 -3.10 15.97 6.75
C TRP A 137 -3.07 16.64 8.12
N ASP A 138 -2.07 16.36 8.94
CA ASP A 138 -1.91 16.95 10.28
C ASP A 138 -1.77 18.48 10.18
N ALA A 139 -0.95 18.96 9.24
CA ALA A 139 -0.83 20.38 8.95
C ALA A 139 -2.17 20.98 8.52
N PHE A 140 -2.91 20.30 7.64
CA PHE A 140 -4.20 20.76 7.13
C PHE A 140 -5.28 20.84 8.22
N VAL A 141 -5.44 19.82 9.06
CA VAL A 141 -6.46 19.80 10.12
C VAL A 141 -6.17 20.76 11.26
N SER A 142 -4.91 21.19 11.43
CA SER A 142 -4.50 22.16 12.45
C SER A 142 -4.83 23.61 12.10
N ARG A 143 -5.02 23.96 10.82
CA ARG A 143 -5.30 25.33 10.37
C ARG A 143 -6.63 25.85 10.91
N PRO A 144 -6.76 27.08 11.44
CA PRO A 144 -8.06 27.58 11.91
C PRO A 144 -9.03 27.84 10.75
N GLY A 145 -10.34 27.82 11.03
CA GLY A 145 -11.39 28.21 10.08
C GLY A 145 -11.94 27.10 9.17
N PRO A 146 -12.78 27.47 8.18
CA PRO A 146 -13.28 26.55 7.17
C PRO A 146 -12.16 25.96 6.31
N ARG A 147 -12.30 24.71 5.91
CA ARG A 147 -11.29 23.96 5.16
C ARG A 147 -11.94 23.23 3.99
N ARG A 148 -11.38 23.39 2.80
CA ARG A 148 -11.89 22.81 1.55
C ARG A 148 -10.93 21.72 1.07
N LEU A 149 -11.40 20.49 1.11
CA LEU A 149 -10.67 19.31 0.66
C LEU A 149 -11.32 18.75 -0.59
N CYS A 150 -10.51 18.43 -1.59
CA CYS A 150 -10.93 17.51 -2.64
C CYS A 150 -10.14 16.22 -2.57
N VAL A 151 -10.84 15.10 -2.74
CA VAL A 151 -10.25 13.79 -2.99
C VAL A 151 -10.41 13.45 -4.48
N LEU A 152 -9.30 13.26 -5.17
CA LEU A 152 -9.27 12.84 -6.58
C LEU A 152 -9.16 11.32 -6.66
N GLY A 153 -10.16 10.68 -7.26
CA GLY A 153 -10.27 9.23 -7.42
C GLY A 153 -11.33 8.63 -6.50
N ALA A 154 -12.52 8.36 -7.02
CA ALA A 154 -13.65 7.74 -6.34
C ALA A 154 -13.60 6.21 -6.30
N GLY A 155 -12.39 5.65 -6.22
CA GLY A 155 -12.18 4.26 -5.82
C GLY A 155 -12.43 4.04 -4.32
N ALA A 156 -12.24 2.81 -3.86
CA ALA A 156 -12.48 2.44 -2.46
C ALA A 156 -11.68 3.32 -1.48
N ALA A 157 -10.38 3.50 -1.74
CA ALA A 157 -9.50 4.33 -0.92
C ALA A 157 -9.95 5.79 -0.88
N GLY A 158 -10.27 6.40 -2.04
CA GLY A 158 -10.71 7.80 -2.07
C GLY A 158 -12.04 8.03 -1.35
N CYS A 159 -12.98 7.08 -1.46
CA CYS A 159 -14.23 7.16 -0.70
C CYS A 159 -13.98 7.05 0.82
N GLU A 160 -13.13 6.13 1.28
CA GLU A 160 -12.77 6.02 2.70
C GLU A 160 -12.08 7.30 3.21
N LEU A 161 -11.15 7.87 2.44
CA LEU A 161 -10.44 9.10 2.80
C LEU A 161 -11.39 10.31 2.86
N ALA A 162 -12.32 10.44 1.90
CA ALA A 162 -13.30 11.51 1.90
C ALA A 162 -14.26 11.42 3.11
N LEU A 163 -14.72 10.21 3.45
CA LEU A 163 -15.57 9.97 4.62
C LEU A 163 -14.82 10.19 5.93
N ALA A 164 -13.56 9.76 6.02
CA ALA A 164 -12.69 10.03 7.16
C ALA A 164 -12.46 11.54 7.37
N ALA A 165 -12.20 12.27 6.28
CA ALA A 165 -12.02 13.72 6.32
C ALA A 165 -13.31 14.45 6.73
N ALA A 166 -14.46 14.06 6.17
CA ALA A 166 -15.75 14.62 6.54
C ALA A 166 -16.05 14.41 8.04
N HIS A 167 -15.74 13.22 8.57
CA HIS A 167 -15.85 12.94 10.00
C HIS A 167 -14.93 13.84 10.84
N ARG A 168 -13.64 13.92 10.48
CA ARG A 168 -12.63 14.65 11.25
C ARG A 168 -12.86 16.16 11.27
N LEU A 169 -13.29 16.72 10.14
CA LEU A 169 -13.47 18.16 9.97
C LEU A 169 -14.85 18.65 10.43
N GLY A 170 -15.85 17.76 10.42
CA GLY A 170 -17.23 18.09 10.78
C GLY A 170 -17.73 19.31 10.03
N ARG A 171 -18.40 20.23 10.73
CA ARG A 171 -18.94 21.48 10.15
C ARG A 171 -17.88 22.43 9.57
N HIS A 172 -16.61 22.22 9.87
CA HIS A 172 -15.51 23.06 9.37
C HIS A 172 -14.95 22.53 8.04
N GLY A 173 -15.39 21.36 7.56
CA GLY A 173 -14.93 20.75 6.32
C GLY A 173 -15.94 20.88 5.18
N GLN A 174 -15.49 21.34 4.03
CA GLN A 174 -16.19 21.19 2.75
C GLN A 174 -15.43 20.17 1.92
N ILE A 175 -16.07 19.04 1.63
CA ILE A 175 -15.41 17.90 0.98
C ILE A 175 -16.03 17.66 -0.39
N SER A 176 -15.18 17.57 -1.41
CA SER A 176 -15.54 17.05 -2.72
C SER A 176 -14.80 15.75 -3.03
N LEU A 177 -15.46 14.86 -3.77
CA LEU A 177 -14.88 13.63 -4.29
C LEU A 177 -15.09 13.63 -5.80
N ALA A 178 -14.00 13.65 -6.55
CA ALA A 178 -14.03 13.73 -8.01
C ALA A 178 -13.43 12.49 -8.68
N ASP A 179 -13.98 12.09 -9.81
CA ASP A 179 -13.44 11.01 -10.64
C ASP A 179 -13.80 11.23 -12.11
N ARG A 180 -12.95 10.72 -13.02
CA ARG A 180 -13.24 10.68 -14.45
C ARG A 180 -14.35 9.69 -14.79
N ALA A 181 -14.50 8.64 -14.00
CA ALA A 181 -15.60 7.71 -14.11
C ALA A 181 -16.94 8.40 -13.78
N ASP A 182 -18.00 7.91 -14.40
CA ASP A 182 -19.39 8.34 -14.18
C ASP A 182 -19.98 7.80 -12.86
N ARG A 183 -19.26 6.92 -12.16
CA ARG A 183 -19.69 6.26 -10.93
C ARG A 183 -18.53 6.01 -9.97
N ILE A 184 -18.84 6.00 -8.68
CA ILE A 184 -17.88 5.59 -7.65
C ILE A 184 -17.67 4.07 -7.66
N VAL A 185 -16.50 3.62 -7.19
CA VAL A 185 -16.09 2.21 -7.06
C VAL A 185 -16.55 1.34 -8.26
N PRO A 186 -16.16 1.67 -9.51
CA PRO A 186 -16.74 1.09 -10.72
C PRO A 186 -16.54 -0.43 -10.84
N THR A 187 -15.56 -0.98 -10.12
CA THR A 187 -15.20 -2.41 -10.07
C THR A 187 -15.94 -3.20 -8.99
N HIS A 188 -16.78 -2.55 -8.17
CA HIS A 188 -17.46 -3.20 -7.03
C HIS A 188 -18.95 -3.47 -7.32
N GLY A 189 -19.52 -4.41 -6.55
CA GLY A 189 -20.91 -4.81 -6.65
C GLY A 189 -21.91 -3.68 -6.35
N LYS A 190 -23.13 -3.79 -6.90
CA LYS A 190 -24.19 -2.77 -6.79
C LYS A 190 -24.55 -2.44 -5.34
N ALA A 191 -24.63 -3.46 -4.47
CA ALA A 191 -25.03 -3.28 -3.07
C ALA A 191 -23.99 -2.48 -2.25
N LEU A 192 -22.70 -2.80 -2.37
CA LEU A 192 -21.62 -2.02 -1.76
C LEU A 192 -21.64 -0.58 -2.26
N ARG A 193 -21.73 -0.39 -3.59
CA ARG A 193 -21.75 0.95 -4.18
C ARG A 193 -22.92 1.79 -3.66
N HIS A 194 -24.13 1.24 -3.63
CA HIS A 194 -25.31 1.95 -3.14
C HIS A 194 -25.16 2.38 -1.66
N LYS A 195 -24.65 1.48 -0.80
CA LYS A 195 -24.38 1.82 0.60
C LYS A 195 -23.33 2.92 0.75
N LEU A 196 -22.33 2.93 -0.13
CA LEU A 196 -21.27 3.94 -0.13
C LEU A 196 -21.76 5.30 -0.64
N GLU A 197 -22.55 5.32 -1.72
CA GLU A 197 -23.24 6.51 -2.23
C GLU A 197 -24.13 7.14 -1.14
N HIS A 198 -24.93 6.32 -0.44
CA HIS A 198 -25.74 6.78 0.68
C HIS A 198 -24.88 7.35 1.83
N ALA A 199 -23.74 6.73 2.13
CA ALA A 199 -22.84 7.23 3.17
C ALA A 199 -22.20 8.58 2.78
N LEU A 200 -21.74 8.72 1.54
CA LEU A 200 -21.17 9.95 1.00
C LEU A 200 -22.19 11.09 1.01
N SER A 201 -23.41 10.81 0.54
CA SER A 201 -24.53 11.77 0.55
C SER A 201 -24.88 12.22 1.97
N ARG A 202 -25.02 11.28 2.92
CA ARG A 202 -25.29 11.62 4.33
C ARG A 202 -24.17 12.44 4.98
N ALA A 203 -22.92 12.26 4.54
CA ALA A 203 -21.79 13.04 5.01
C ALA A 203 -21.68 14.44 4.35
N GLY A 204 -22.59 14.78 3.43
CA GLY A 204 -22.58 16.07 2.72
C GLY A 204 -21.43 16.21 1.72
N ILE A 205 -20.88 15.10 1.22
CA ILE A 205 -19.75 15.12 0.29
C ILE A 205 -20.26 15.41 -1.13
N LYS A 206 -19.70 16.44 -1.77
CA LYS A 206 -20.02 16.80 -3.16
C LYS A 206 -19.36 15.81 -4.12
N LEU A 207 -20.16 15.08 -4.91
CA LEU A 207 -19.64 14.16 -5.94
C LEU A 207 -19.49 14.89 -7.28
N CYS A 208 -18.26 14.90 -7.81
CA CYS A 208 -17.92 15.46 -9.12
C CYS A 208 -17.49 14.33 -10.06
N LEU A 209 -18.44 13.58 -10.60
CA LEU A 209 -18.19 12.42 -11.46
C LEU A 209 -18.18 12.83 -12.94
N GLY A 210 -17.49 12.07 -13.78
CA GLY A 210 -17.34 12.36 -15.21
C GLY A 210 -16.46 13.59 -15.52
N SER A 211 -15.81 14.18 -14.51
CA SER A 211 -14.97 15.37 -14.68
C SER A 211 -13.86 15.38 -13.62
N THR A 212 -12.77 16.07 -13.95
CA THR A 212 -11.72 16.43 -12.96
C THR A 212 -11.81 17.90 -12.56
N GLY A 213 -12.90 18.58 -12.93
CA GLY A 213 -13.11 19.99 -12.63
C GLY A 213 -13.35 20.18 -11.14
N MET A 214 -12.63 21.13 -10.55
CA MET A 214 -12.66 21.40 -9.11
C MET A 214 -12.76 22.89 -8.88
N ASP A 215 -13.57 23.26 -7.88
CA ASP A 215 -13.66 24.63 -7.38
C ASP A 215 -12.44 24.96 -6.49
N ASP A 216 -12.36 26.20 -6.01
CA ASP A 216 -11.31 26.69 -5.11
C ASP A 216 -11.17 25.79 -3.85
N VAL A 217 -10.05 25.06 -3.75
CA VAL A 217 -9.76 24.11 -2.66
C VAL A 217 -8.39 24.37 -2.04
N ASP A 218 -8.25 24.02 -0.76
CA ASP A 218 -7.05 24.28 0.01
C ASP A 218 -6.06 23.09 0.00
N LEU A 219 -6.59 21.87 -0.10
CA LEU A 219 -5.84 20.62 -0.17
C LEU A 219 -6.49 19.67 -1.18
N VAL A 220 -5.65 18.97 -1.95
CA VAL A 220 -6.07 17.91 -2.87
C VAL A 220 -5.38 16.61 -2.52
N ILE A 221 -6.14 15.58 -2.16
CA ILE A 221 -5.62 14.23 -1.93
C ILE A 221 -5.82 13.39 -3.20
N ALA A 222 -4.73 12.97 -3.85
CA ALA A 222 -4.80 12.17 -5.07
C ALA A 222 -4.74 10.66 -4.77
N ALA A 223 -5.90 10.01 -4.89
CA ALA A 223 -6.14 8.57 -4.80
C ALA A 223 -6.38 7.93 -6.18
N THR A 224 -5.72 8.43 -7.23
CA THR A 224 -5.94 8.10 -8.65
C THR A 224 -5.23 6.82 -9.13
N GLY A 225 -4.92 5.92 -8.20
CA GLY A 225 -4.15 4.70 -8.48
C GLY A 225 -2.65 4.94 -8.66
N GLY A 226 -1.91 3.84 -8.81
CA GLY A 226 -0.46 3.87 -8.91
C GLY A 226 0.07 3.50 -10.30
N ARG A 227 1.37 3.66 -10.45
CA ARG A 227 2.17 3.17 -11.57
C ARG A 227 3.51 2.63 -11.05
N PRO A 228 4.23 1.79 -11.81
CA PRO A 228 5.56 1.36 -11.42
C PRO A 228 6.49 2.55 -11.20
N HIS A 229 7.41 2.43 -10.25
CA HIS A 229 8.42 3.45 -9.94
C HIS A 229 9.27 3.80 -11.16
N ALA A 230 9.70 5.05 -11.27
CA ALA A 230 10.38 5.55 -12.48
C ALA A 230 11.66 4.78 -12.82
N TRP A 231 12.43 4.37 -11.82
CA TRP A 231 13.66 3.60 -12.03
C TRP A 231 13.39 2.17 -12.52
N LEU A 232 12.31 1.54 -12.07
CA LEU A 232 11.86 0.22 -12.54
C LEU A 232 11.41 0.27 -13.99
N ARG A 233 10.69 1.32 -14.39
CA ARG A 233 10.30 1.50 -15.80
C ARG A 233 11.50 1.61 -16.73
N ARG A 234 12.62 2.14 -16.22
CA ARG A 234 13.88 2.22 -16.97
C ARG A 234 14.71 0.93 -16.91
N SER A 235 14.40 -0.01 -16.00
CA SER A 235 15.18 -1.23 -15.84
C SER A 235 14.79 -2.34 -16.83
N GLY A 236 13.70 -2.16 -17.59
CA GLY A 236 13.16 -3.20 -18.48
C GLY A 236 12.47 -4.36 -17.75
N LEU A 237 12.41 -4.33 -16.41
CA LEU A 237 11.84 -5.42 -15.59
C LEU A 237 10.33 -5.28 -15.36
N CYS A 238 9.71 -4.16 -15.76
CA CYS A 238 8.28 -3.93 -15.50
C CYS A 238 7.51 -3.51 -16.75
N GLY A 239 6.27 -3.98 -16.84
CA GLY A 239 5.26 -3.49 -17.78
C GLY A 239 4.48 -2.29 -17.24
N PRO A 240 3.37 -1.90 -17.88
CA PRO A 240 2.56 -0.75 -17.47
C PRO A 240 1.90 -0.93 -16.08
N ASP A 241 1.58 -2.16 -15.70
CA ASP A 241 0.80 -2.49 -14.49
C ASP A 241 1.66 -3.01 -13.32
N GLY A 242 2.95 -3.21 -13.54
CA GLY A 242 3.88 -3.74 -12.53
C GLY A 242 4.95 -4.66 -13.11
N ILE A 243 5.65 -5.33 -12.20
CA ILE A 243 6.65 -6.35 -12.49
C ILE A 243 5.92 -7.66 -12.79
N PRO A 244 5.99 -8.22 -14.01
CA PRO A 244 5.27 -9.45 -14.34
C PRO A 244 5.84 -10.63 -13.56
N VAL A 245 4.99 -11.28 -12.76
CA VAL A 245 5.33 -12.46 -11.95
C VAL A 245 4.50 -13.68 -12.32
N MET A 246 5.16 -14.83 -12.21
CA MET A 246 4.55 -16.15 -12.29
C MET A 246 3.80 -16.49 -10.98
N PRO A 247 3.00 -17.58 -10.93
CA PRO A 247 2.35 -18.03 -9.70
C PRO A 247 3.30 -18.22 -8.53
N THR A 248 4.56 -18.53 -8.79
CA THR A 248 5.60 -18.67 -7.78
C THR A 248 6.11 -17.34 -7.21
N LEU A 249 5.56 -16.21 -7.68
CA LEU A 249 6.02 -14.84 -7.41
C LEU A 249 7.40 -14.51 -7.99
N LEU A 250 7.96 -15.43 -8.76
CA LEU A 250 9.20 -15.24 -9.52
C LEU A 250 8.91 -14.41 -10.77
N LEU A 251 9.84 -13.53 -11.14
CA LEU A 251 9.78 -12.81 -12.40
C LEU A 251 9.88 -13.82 -13.57
N ARG A 252 9.11 -13.59 -14.64
CA ARG A 252 9.00 -14.53 -15.77
C ARG A 252 10.36 -14.90 -16.38
N ASP A 253 11.22 -13.91 -16.57
CA ASP A 253 12.47 -14.05 -17.32
C ASP A 253 13.72 -13.85 -16.44
N HIS A 254 13.55 -13.84 -15.12
CA HIS A 254 14.65 -13.61 -14.16
C HIS A 254 14.58 -14.61 -13.01
N PRO A 255 15.39 -15.69 -13.05
CA PRO A 255 15.23 -16.83 -12.16
C PRO A 255 15.54 -16.55 -10.69
N ASP A 256 16.15 -15.40 -10.39
CA ASP A 256 16.58 -15.02 -9.04
C ASP A 256 15.86 -13.78 -8.50
N LEU A 257 14.86 -13.29 -9.23
CA LEU A 257 14.10 -12.11 -8.86
C LEU A 257 12.66 -12.48 -8.54
N PHE A 258 12.18 -12.00 -7.40
CA PHE A 258 10.79 -12.15 -6.96
C PHE A 258 10.12 -10.79 -6.85
N ALA A 259 8.79 -10.72 -7.00
CA ALA A 259 8.03 -9.53 -6.64
C ALA A 259 6.70 -9.90 -5.97
N SER A 260 6.27 -9.06 -5.04
CA SER A 260 5.01 -9.19 -4.30
C SER A 260 4.39 -7.82 -4.05
N GLY A 261 3.20 -7.80 -3.46
CA GLY A 261 2.48 -6.58 -3.18
C GLY A 261 2.07 -5.80 -4.43
N ASP A 262 1.87 -4.49 -4.27
CA ASP A 262 1.30 -3.67 -5.35
C ASP A 262 2.27 -3.48 -6.55
N CYS A 263 3.58 -3.72 -6.38
CA CYS A 263 4.52 -3.67 -7.50
C CYS A 263 4.43 -4.90 -8.43
N ALA A 264 3.91 -6.02 -7.94
CA ALA A 264 3.80 -7.24 -8.73
C ALA A 264 2.58 -7.20 -9.65
N ASP A 265 2.77 -7.64 -10.89
CA ASP A 265 1.72 -7.88 -11.88
C ASP A 265 1.56 -9.38 -12.11
N PHE A 266 0.46 -9.95 -11.63
CA PHE A 266 0.28 -11.40 -11.59
C PHE A 266 -0.16 -11.92 -12.96
N THR A 267 0.74 -12.60 -13.67
CA THR A 267 0.56 -12.89 -15.10
C THR A 267 -0.59 -13.85 -15.43
N GLN A 268 -1.04 -14.69 -14.50
CA GLN A 268 -2.19 -15.57 -14.75
C GLN A 268 -3.52 -14.83 -14.80
N ARG A 269 -3.66 -13.75 -14.03
CA ARG A 269 -4.85 -12.89 -14.02
C ARG A 269 -4.55 -11.59 -13.29
N PRO A 270 -5.16 -10.46 -13.70
CA PRO A 270 -5.01 -9.21 -13.00
C PRO A 270 -5.53 -9.34 -11.56
N LEU A 271 -4.72 -8.90 -10.60
CA LEU A 271 -5.10 -8.76 -9.19
C LEU A 271 -5.24 -7.27 -8.87
N ALA A 272 -6.25 -6.92 -8.08
CA ALA A 272 -6.35 -5.56 -7.55
C ALA A 272 -5.10 -5.25 -6.70
N LYS A 273 -4.59 -4.03 -6.83
CA LYS A 273 -3.48 -3.53 -5.99
C LYS A 273 -4.02 -3.21 -4.59
N ALA A 274 -4.13 -4.25 -3.77
CA ALA A 274 -4.76 -4.22 -2.46
C ALA A 274 -3.93 -5.01 -1.44
N GLY A 275 -3.84 -4.47 -0.22
CA GLY A 275 -3.02 -5.04 0.85
C GLY A 275 -3.33 -6.50 1.20
N VAL A 276 -4.57 -6.96 1.02
CA VAL A 276 -4.95 -8.36 1.25
C VAL A 276 -4.16 -9.35 0.39
N TYR A 277 -3.83 -8.99 -0.85
CA TYR A 277 -3.04 -9.85 -1.74
C TYR A 277 -1.57 -9.84 -1.31
N ALA A 278 -1.01 -8.69 -0.95
CA ALA A 278 0.34 -8.59 -0.39
C ALA A 278 0.50 -9.47 0.87
N VAL A 279 -0.44 -9.38 1.80
CA VAL A 279 -0.45 -10.19 3.04
C VAL A 279 -0.50 -11.69 2.73
N ARG A 280 -1.30 -12.10 1.74
CA ARG A 280 -1.45 -13.50 1.34
C ARG A 280 -0.31 -14.04 0.47
N GLN A 281 0.41 -13.17 -0.23
CA GLN A 281 1.62 -13.51 -0.97
C GLN A 281 2.81 -13.79 -0.03
N ALA A 282 2.87 -13.11 1.12
CA ALA A 282 3.97 -13.21 2.07
C ALA A 282 4.40 -14.64 2.47
N PRO A 283 3.50 -15.54 2.92
CA PRO A 283 3.90 -16.90 3.27
C PRO A 283 4.43 -17.71 2.08
N ILE A 284 3.91 -17.47 0.87
CA ILE A 284 4.41 -18.13 -0.34
C ILE A 284 5.78 -17.57 -0.72
N LEU A 285 5.96 -16.25 -0.64
CA LEU A 285 7.24 -15.61 -0.87
C LEU A 285 8.31 -16.15 0.10
N ALA A 286 8.03 -16.15 1.41
CA ALA A 286 8.96 -16.64 2.42
C ALA A 286 9.39 -18.09 2.16
N GLU A 287 8.44 -18.96 1.83
CA GLU A 287 8.70 -20.36 1.50
C GLU A 287 9.48 -20.51 0.18
N ASN A 288 9.15 -19.72 -0.84
CA ASN A 288 9.84 -19.79 -2.13
C ASN A 288 11.27 -19.24 -2.06
N LEU A 289 11.54 -18.19 -1.27
CA LEU A 289 12.90 -17.73 -1.01
C LEU A 289 13.76 -18.84 -0.40
N ARG A 290 13.22 -19.59 0.58
CA ARG A 290 13.90 -20.74 1.19
C ARG A 290 14.10 -21.89 0.21
N ARG A 291 13.06 -22.23 -0.56
CA ARG A 291 13.11 -23.30 -1.56
C ARG A 291 14.14 -23.01 -2.64
N HIS A 292 14.13 -21.79 -3.17
CA HIS A 292 15.05 -21.34 -4.21
C HIS A 292 16.50 -21.44 -3.75
N ALA A 293 16.80 -20.95 -2.54
CA ALA A 293 18.12 -21.05 -1.93
C ALA A 293 18.59 -22.51 -1.68
N MET A 294 17.66 -23.48 -1.66
CA MET A 294 17.94 -24.91 -1.50
C MET A 294 17.88 -25.69 -2.82
N GLY A 295 17.66 -25.03 -3.96
CA GLY A 295 17.44 -25.71 -5.24
C GLY A 295 16.19 -26.58 -5.27
N ARG A 296 15.19 -26.28 -4.43
CA ARG A 296 13.93 -27.04 -4.33
C ARG A 296 12.84 -26.44 -5.22
N PRO A 297 11.90 -27.25 -5.72
CA PRO A 297 10.76 -26.76 -6.49
C PRO A 297 9.95 -25.71 -5.74
N LEU A 298 9.66 -24.59 -6.40
CA LEU A 298 8.86 -23.49 -5.88
C LEU A 298 7.38 -23.88 -5.75
N ARG A 299 6.67 -23.21 -4.84
CA ARG A 299 5.23 -23.38 -4.63
C ARG A 299 4.42 -22.28 -5.30
N PRO A 300 3.28 -22.59 -5.93
CA PRO A 300 2.42 -21.59 -6.51
C PRO A 300 1.59 -20.87 -5.44
N TYR A 301 1.50 -19.55 -5.57
CA TYR A 301 0.47 -18.72 -4.96
C TYR A 301 -0.83 -18.89 -5.75
N ARG A 302 -1.91 -19.21 -5.04
CA ARG A 302 -3.26 -19.30 -5.59
C ARG A 302 -4.11 -18.19 -4.97
N PRO A 303 -4.33 -17.07 -5.68
CA PRO A 303 -5.12 -15.97 -5.14
C PRO A 303 -6.58 -16.39 -5.01
N GLN A 304 -7.21 -15.97 -3.91
CA GLN A 304 -8.63 -16.19 -3.67
C GLN A 304 -9.51 -15.54 -4.74
N HIS A 305 -10.67 -16.14 -5.05
CA HIS A 305 -11.63 -15.58 -6.01
C HIS A 305 -12.26 -14.28 -5.50
N ASP A 306 -12.64 -14.24 -4.22
CA ASP A 306 -13.12 -13.05 -3.54
C ASP A 306 -12.52 -12.97 -2.13
N HIS A 307 -12.57 -11.80 -1.53
CA HIS A 307 -12.11 -11.55 -0.17
C HIS A 307 -13.08 -10.60 0.55
N LEU A 308 -13.08 -10.67 1.87
CA LEU A 308 -13.80 -9.73 2.71
C LEU A 308 -13.23 -8.32 2.51
N LYS A 309 -14.07 -7.42 2.02
CA LYS A 309 -13.77 -5.99 1.87
C LYS A 309 -14.40 -5.26 3.05
N LEU A 310 -13.59 -4.48 3.76
CA LEU A 310 -14.04 -3.67 4.90
C LEU A 310 -13.72 -2.22 4.59
N LEU A 311 -14.73 -1.44 4.20
CA LEU A 311 -14.59 -0.02 3.87
C LEU A 311 -15.13 0.85 4.99
N SER A 312 -14.27 1.65 5.59
CA SER A 312 -14.60 2.57 6.68
C SER A 312 -15.49 3.71 6.20
N LEU A 313 -16.47 4.07 7.01
CA LEU A 313 -17.42 5.16 6.75
C LEU A 313 -17.09 6.44 7.53
N GLY A 314 -15.90 6.51 8.11
CA GLY A 314 -15.41 7.66 8.88
C GLY A 314 -15.84 7.69 10.34
N ASP A 315 -17.04 7.23 10.70
CA ASP A 315 -17.63 7.45 12.03
C ASP A 315 -17.77 6.16 12.88
N HIS A 316 -16.69 5.39 12.98
CA HIS A 316 -16.68 4.04 13.59
C HIS A 316 -17.74 3.09 13.01
N ARG A 317 -18.09 3.27 11.74
CA ARG A 317 -18.88 2.34 10.94
C ARG A 317 -18.08 1.90 9.72
N ALA A 318 -18.42 0.74 9.20
CA ALA A 318 -17.84 0.22 7.97
C ALA A 318 -18.88 -0.54 7.14
N ILE A 319 -18.62 -0.69 5.85
CA ILE A 319 -19.29 -1.64 4.97
C ILE A 319 -18.44 -2.91 4.93
N ALA A 320 -19.05 -4.06 5.20
CA ALA A 320 -18.49 -5.37 4.91
C ALA A 320 -19.12 -5.90 3.62
N ASP A 321 -18.30 -6.38 2.70
CA ASP A 321 -18.73 -7.03 1.46
C ASP A 321 -17.94 -8.30 1.22
N TRP A 322 -18.63 -9.43 1.10
CA TRP A 322 -18.03 -10.73 0.84
C TRP A 322 -19.00 -11.67 0.13
N HIS A 323 -18.62 -12.20 -1.03
CA HIS A 323 -19.44 -13.11 -1.85
C HIS A 323 -20.86 -12.58 -2.14
N GLY A 324 -20.99 -11.27 -2.37
CA GLY A 324 -22.28 -10.62 -2.64
C GLY A 324 -23.15 -10.36 -1.41
N LEU A 325 -22.74 -10.81 -0.22
CA LEU A 325 -23.34 -10.41 1.04
C LEU A 325 -22.73 -9.09 1.48
N THR A 326 -23.57 -8.05 1.58
CA THR A 326 -23.14 -6.72 1.97
C THR A 326 -23.87 -6.25 3.24
N ALA A 327 -23.10 -5.99 4.30
CA ALA A 327 -23.60 -5.43 5.56
C ALA A 327 -22.93 -4.09 5.87
N SER A 328 -23.54 -3.25 6.70
CA SER A 328 -22.97 -1.96 7.08
C SER A 328 -23.34 -1.61 8.52
N GLY A 329 -22.39 -1.09 9.29
CA GLY A 329 -22.63 -0.67 10.67
C GLY A 329 -21.38 -0.69 11.54
N ARG A 330 -21.60 -0.70 12.86
CA ARG A 330 -20.51 -0.75 13.85
C ARG A 330 -19.81 -2.11 13.92
N LEU A 331 -20.55 -3.22 13.75
CA LEU A 331 -19.96 -4.56 13.79
C LEU A 331 -18.90 -4.80 12.70
N PRO A 332 -19.14 -4.45 11.41
CA PRO A 332 -18.07 -4.46 10.40
C PRO A 332 -16.86 -3.60 10.77
N TRP A 333 -17.07 -2.47 11.45
CA TRP A 333 -15.97 -1.59 11.86
C TRP A 333 -15.14 -2.20 12.98
N LEU A 334 -15.78 -2.79 14.00
CA LEU A 334 -15.08 -3.50 15.07
C LEU A 334 -14.28 -4.68 14.53
N LEU A 335 -14.82 -5.41 13.54
CA LEU A 335 -14.08 -6.45 12.84
C LEU A 335 -12.86 -5.91 12.11
N LYS A 336 -13.02 -4.78 11.39
CA LYS A 336 -11.90 -4.11 10.70
C LYS A 336 -10.81 -3.67 11.68
N ASP A 337 -11.19 -2.95 12.74
CA ASP A 337 -10.29 -2.48 13.79
C ASP A 337 -9.54 -3.65 14.42
N HIS A 338 -10.24 -4.74 14.74
CA HIS A 338 -9.63 -5.96 15.26
C HIS A 338 -8.61 -6.57 14.28
N ILE A 339 -8.96 -6.73 13.00
CA ILE A 339 -8.05 -7.29 11.97
C ILE A 339 -6.81 -6.41 11.80
N ASP A 340 -7.00 -5.10 11.69
CA ASP A 340 -5.92 -4.13 11.49
C ASP A 340 -4.98 -4.10 12.70
N ARG A 341 -5.51 -4.08 13.93
CA ARG A 341 -4.71 -4.13 15.16
C ARG A 341 -4.01 -5.47 15.34
N ALA A 342 -4.67 -6.58 15.01
CA ALA A 342 -4.06 -7.92 15.05
C ALA A 342 -2.93 -8.06 14.01
N PHE A 343 -3.07 -7.40 12.85
CA PHE A 343 -1.99 -7.28 11.89
C PHE A 343 -0.80 -6.51 12.50
N MET A 344 -1.05 -5.31 13.03
CA MET A 344 0.01 -4.46 13.61
C MET A 344 0.69 -5.07 14.85
N ALA A 345 -0.03 -5.85 15.65
CA ALA A 345 0.50 -6.52 16.84
C ALA A 345 1.62 -7.54 16.52
N GLN A 346 1.76 -7.97 15.26
CA GLN A 346 2.84 -8.87 14.82
C GLN A 346 4.19 -8.14 14.67
N PHE A 347 4.21 -6.81 14.69
CA PHE A 347 5.38 -6.01 14.37
C PHE A 347 5.82 -5.14 15.55
N PRO A 348 7.12 -4.80 15.65
CA PRO A 348 7.53 -3.70 16.51
C PRO A 348 6.93 -2.39 15.99
N THR A 349 6.16 -1.73 16.83
CA THR A 349 5.67 -0.36 16.57
C THR A 349 6.71 0.67 17.00
N ALA A 350 6.59 1.88 16.43
CA ALA A 350 7.49 3.01 16.63
C ALA A 350 7.39 3.64 18.03
#